data_AF-A0A848KMG6-F1
#
_entry.id   AF-A0A848KMG6-F1
#
_cell.length_a   1.000
_cell.length_b   1.000
_cell.length_c   1.000
_cell.angle_alpha   90.00
_cell.angle_beta   90.00
_cell.angle_gamma   90.00
#
_symmetry.space_group_name_H-M   'P 1'
#
loop_
_entity.id
_entity.type
_entity.pdbx_description
1 polymer ?
#
loop_
_entity_poly.entity_id
_entity_poly.type
_entity_poly.pdbx_seq_one_letter_code
_entity_poly.pdbx_strand_id
1 'polypeptide(L)' 'MSKDTERIEREIEAARNQLALTLDELSVRAHPKRIADNAKQKAIAKVNEPKVKYSLIGAAGLIVLLLLLKIFR' A
#
# COMPACT_ATOMS: atom_id res chain seq x y z
N MET A 1 -39.63 21.90 -20.02
CA MET A 1 -39.60 20.43 -20.12
C MET A 1 -38.55 19.99 -21.15
N SER A 2 -38.75 20.15 -22.48
CA SER A 2 -37.74 19.75 -23.50
C SER A 2 -36.42 20.54 -23.45
N LYS A 3 -36.51 21.86 -23.23
CA LYS A 3 -35.34 22.75 -23.11
C LYS A 3 -34.48 22.47 -21.87
N ASP A 4 -35.09 21.89 -20.84
CA ASP A 4 -34.41 21.50 -19.60
C ASP A 4 -33.67 20.17 -19.80
N THR A 5 -34.28 19.22 -20.52
CA THR A 5 -33.64 17.95 -20.91
C THR A 5 -32.36 18.18 -21.72
N GLU A 6 -32.38 19.03 -22.74
CA GLU A 6 -31.17 19.35 -23.53
C GLU A 6 -30.08 20.03 -22.69
N ARG A 7 -30.46 20.82 -21.68
CA ARG A 7 -29.49 21.43 -20.76
C ARG A 7 -28.85 20.37 -19.86
N ILE A 8 -29.66 19.47 -19.32
CA ILE A 8 -29.21 18.37 -18.45
C ILE A 8 -28.28 17.41 -19.24
N GLU A 9 -28.61 17.07 -20.48
CA GLU A 9 -27.75 16.24 -21.34
C GLU A 9 -26.38 16.88 -21.57
N ARG A 10 -26.33 18.18 -21.89
CA ARG A 10 -25.07 18.92 -22.05
C ARG A 10 -24.23 18.94 -20.77
N GLU A 11 -24.87 19.09 -19.62
CA GLU A 11 -24.19 19.08 -18.31
C GLU A 11 -23.63 17.68 -17.97
N ILE A 12 -24.36 16.60 -18.29
CA ILE A 12 -23.90 15.21 -18.12
C ILE A 12 -22.69 14.91 -19.01
N GLU A 13 -22.73 15.34 -20.28
CA GLU A 13 -21.62 15.17 -21.22
C GLU A 13 -20.36 15.88 -20.72
N ALA A 14 -20.51 17.12 -20.22
CA ALA A 14 -19.42 17.90 -19.65
C ALA A 14 -18.84 17.25 -18.37
N ALA A 15 -19.71 16.75 -17.49
CA ALA A 15 -19.32 16.05 -16.28
C ALA A 15 -18.57 14.74 -16.59
N ARG A 16 -18.99 14.00 -17.62
CA ARG A 16 -18.30 12.79 -18.09
C ARG A 16 -16.89 13.09 -18.58
N ASN A 17 -16.72 14.16 -19.37
CA ASN A 17 -15.40 14.56 -19.85
C ASN A 17 -14.48 15.01 -18.71
N GLN A 18 -15.00 15.73 -17.71
CA GLN A 18 -14.23 16.08 -16.51
C GLN A 18 -13.86 14.86 -15.67
N LEU A 19 -14.73 13.84 -15.59
CA LEU A 19 -14.44 12.60 -14.88
C LEU A 19 -13.34 11.78 -15.57
N ALA A 20 -13.32 11.75 -16.91
CA ALA A 20 -12.25 11.09 -17.67
C ALA A 20 -10.88 11.75 -17.40
N LEU A 21 -10.83 13.08 -17.35
CA LEU A 21 -9.60 13.83 -17.04
C LEU A 21 -9.10 13.57 -15.60
N THR A 22 -10.02 13.50 -14.64
CA THR A 22 -9.67 13.25 -13.22
C THR A 22 -9.34 11.80 -12.93
N LEU A 23 -9.93 10.84 -13.65
CA LEU A 23 -9.55 9.43 -13.55
C LEU A 23 -8.12 9.19 -14.07
N ASP A 24 -7.71 9.88 -15.13
CA ASP A 24 -6.35 9.78 -15.65
C ASP A 24 -5.34 10.36 -14.65
N GLU A 25 -5.65 11.50 -14.03
CA GLU A 25 -4.81 12.10 -12.99
C GLU A 25 -4.74 11.25 -11.71
N LEU A 26 -5.86 10.64 -11.30
CA LEU A 26 -5.90 9.76 -10.12
C LEU A 26 -5.17 8.44 -10.39
N SER A 27 -5.26 7.90 -11.60
CA SER A 27 -4.50 6.73 -12.07
C SER A 27 -2.98 6.97 -11.97
N VAL A 28 -2.52 8.12 -12.45
CA VAL A 28 -1.10 8.51 -12.43
C VAL A 28 -0.61 8.73 -10.99
N ARG A 29 -1.43 9.32 -10.13
CA ARG A 29 -1.05 9.59 -8.72
C ARG A 29 -1.17 8.37 -7.81
N ALA A 30 -2.07 7.45 -8.13
CA ALA A 30 -2.33 6.22 -7.37
C ALA A 30 -1.66 4.99 -7.98
N HIS A 31 -0.56 5.12 -8.75
CA HIS A 31 0.18 3.97 -9.26
C HIS A 31 0.54 3.00 -8.11
N PRO A 32 -0.18 1.86 -7.97
CA PRO A 32 -0.07 0.99 -6.81
C PRO A 32 1.32 0.35 -6.74
N LYS A 33 1.97 0.22 -7.91
CA LYS A 33 3.34 -0.26 -8.05
C LYS A 33 4.32 0.60 -7.24
N ARG A 34 4.21 1.93 -7.29
CA ARG A 34 5.12 2.82 -6.54
C ARG A 34 4.88 2.76 -5.03
N ILE A 35 3.62 2.62 -4.60
CA ILE A 35 3.29 2.48 -3.18
C ILE A 35 3.80 1.14 -2.65
N ALA A 36 3.58 0.05 -3.39
CA ALA A 36 4.08 -1.28 -3.05
C ALA A 36 5.62 -1.33 -3.02
N ASP A 37 6.28 -0.70 -4.00
CA ASP A 37 7.74 -0.65 -4.05
C ASP A 37 8.32 0.16 -2.88
N ASN A 38 7.73 1.32 -2.57
CA ASN A 38 8.12 2.12 -1.40
C ASN A 38 7.86 1.36 -0.08
N ALA A 39 6.74 0.65 0.03
CA ALA A 39 6.43 -0.16 1.21
C ALA A 39 7.43 -1.32 1.37
N LYS A 40 7.75 -2.02 0.28
CA LYS A 40 8.77 -3.07 0.26
C LYS A 40 10.14 -2.53 0.66
N GLN A 41 10.57 -1.41 0.08
CA GLN A 41 11.86 -0.80 0.43
C GLN A 41 11.91 -0.37 1.89
N LYS A 42 10.84 0.23 2.44
CA LYS A 42 10.75 0.58 3.86
C LYS A 42 10.78 -0.66 4.76
N ALA A 43 10.09 -1.73 4.39
CA ALA A 43 10.13 -2.99 5.13
C ALA A 43 11.53 -3.61 5.13
N ILE A 44 12.19 -3.66 3.98
CA ILE A 44 13.57 -4.16 3.84
C ILE A 44 14.52 -3.29 4.65
N ALA A 45 14.39 -1.96 4.60
CA ALA A 45 15.21 -1.04 5.39
C ALA A 45 15.00 -1.27 6.89
N LYS A 46 13.74 -1.48 7.33
CA LYS A 46 13.40 -1.72 8.73
C LYS A 46 13.98 -3.02 9.27
N VAL A 47 13.88 -4.10 8.50
CA VAL A 47 14.52 -5.38 8.83
C VAL A 47 16.05 -5.26 8.82
N ASN A 48 16.59 -4.38 7.96
CA ASN A 48 18.02 -4.14 7.91
C ASN A 48 18.56 -3.26 9.04
N GLU A 49 17.71 -2.59 9.82
CA GLU A 49 18.15 -1.82 10.97
C GLU A 49 18.89 -2.72 11.98
N PRO A 50 20.07 -2.32 12.48
CA PRO A 50 20.88 -3.15 13.37
C PRO A 50 20.12 -3.55 14.63
N LYS A 51 19.28 -2.65 15.17
CA LYS A 51 18.42 -2.94 16.32
C LYS A 51 17.47 -4.13 16.05
N VAL A 52 16.83 -4.16 14.88
CA VAL A 52 15.90 -5.22 14.50
C VAL A 52 16.65 -6.53 14.28
N LYS A 53 17.80 -6.50 13.58
CA LYS A 53 18.65 -7.68 13.36
C LYS A 53 19.06 -8.36 14.67
N TYR A 54 19.61 -7.59 15.61
CA TYR A 54 20.06 -8.14 16.89
C TYR A 54 18.90 -8.64 17.75
N SER A 55 17.75 -7.94 17.73
CA SER A 55 16.55 -8.44 18.43
C SER A 55 16.03 -9.75 17.83
N LEU A 56 16.09 -9.92 16.50
CA LEU A 56 15.63 -11.11 15.81
C LEU A 56 16.53 -12.31 16.13
N ILE A 57 17.85 -12.11 16.11
CA ILE A 57 18.83 -13.13 16.47
C ILE A 57 18.67 -13.53 17.95
N GLY A 58 18.51 -12.55 18.85
CA GLY A 58 18.29 -12.80 20.27
C GLY A 58 17.00 -13.59 20.54
N ALA A 59 15.90 -13.22 19.88
CA ALA A 59 14.64 -13.94 19.97
C ALA A 59 14.75 -15.37 19.43
N ALA A 60 15.38 -15.55 18.27
CA ALA A 60 15.61 -16.88 17.70
C ALA A 60 16.47 -17.76 18.63
N GLY A 61 17.54 -17.20 19.20
CA GLY A 61 18.39 -17.89 20.18
C GLY A 61 17.62 -18.30 21.43
N LEU A 62 16.76 -17.42 21.96
CA LEU A 62 15.89 -17.73 23.09
C LEU A 62 14.93 -18.89 22.78
N ILE A 63 14.29 -18.87 21.61
CA ILE A 63 13.39 -19.95 21.20
C ILE A 63 14.15 -21.29 21.12
N VAL A 64 15.33 -21.31 20.50
CA VAL A 64 16.16 -22.52 20.43
C VAL A 64 16.54 -23.01 21.83
N LEU A 65 16.96 -22.11 22.70
CA LEU A 65 17.31 -22.44 24.08
C LEU A 65 16.12 -23.03 24.85
N LEU A 66 14.93 -22.43 24.73
CA LEU A 66 13.71 -22.93 25.36
C LEU A 66 13.30 -24.31 24.83
N LEU A 67 13.45 -24.55 23.53
CA LEU A 67 13.18 -25.85 22.93
C LEU A 67 14.16 -26.92 23.43
N LEU A 68 15.46 -26.60 23.53
CA LEU A 68 16.44 -27.50 24.12
C LEU A 68 16.08 -27.82 25.58
N LEU A 69 15.81 -26.80 26.39
CA LEU A 69 15.39 -26.98 27.78
C LEU A 69 14.11 -27.82 27.93
N LYS A 70 13.20 -27.77 26.95
CA LYS A 70 11.98 -28.58 26.91
C LYS A 70 12.22 -30.03 26.48
N ILE A 71 13.21 -30.29 25.62
CA ILE A 71 13.53 -31.64 25.14
C ILE A 71 14.40 -32.40 26.15
N PHE A 72 15.30 -31.70 26.85
CA PHE A 72 16.23 -32.29 27.83
C PHE A 72 15.66 -32.40 29.25
N ARG A 73 14.43 -31.91 29.50
CA ARG A 73 13.66 -32.14 30.73
C ARG A 73 12.61 -33.20 30.50
#